data_AF-A0A9E6AQ05-F1
#
_entry.id   AF-A0A9E6AQ05-F1
#
_cell.length_a   1.000
_cell.length_b   1.000
_cell.length_c   1.000
_cell.angle_alpha   90.00
_cell.angle_beta   90.00
_cell.angle_gamma   90.00
#
_symmetry.space_group_name_H-M   'P 1'
#
loop_
_entity.id
_entity.type
_entity.pdbx_description
1 polymer ?
#
loop_
_entity_poly.entity_id
_entity_poly.type
_entity_poly.pdbx_seq_one_letter_code
_entity_poly.pdbx_strand_id
1 'polypeptide(L)'
;MSRTLLLVWLGASPVTPNQNAALNSWAQARLVGLETVESSGPPSRTDSTAMIGAAAQIESAIDEASTLLGAGDPSRTQQSLQRARAMINAHPELPQSGWLLAEVNRLARQAPDAAAPSTNGVSTDGVTTDGARNVPLVSADPAAIAAQLRSTDVLYLDGEVFDAARLVEPGRHHMQRVRPGATGWTGWVQVHSNGSLATPMFSAPCSSDDFSSVSVQGTLLSSAGVACPNWVAAIPNESGSGTYVARCRQDSCTVFALWHARDGQGYANPAQPQTEPAPLLGWLGWCLVGVGAGLATGFALWSTDVFDEEPTPAPERRFSGPQRAALRF
;
A
#
# COMPACT_ATOMS: atom_id res chain seq x y z
N MET A 1 21.87 -20.43 8.36
CA MET A 1 20.81 -19.55 8.90
C MET A 1 19.48 -20.25 8.67
N SER A 2 18.79 -20.68 9.73
CA SER A 2 17.47 -21.30 9.62
C SER A 2 16.46 -20.23 9.17
N ARG A 3 15.57 -20.58 8.23
CA ARG A 3 14.52 -19.65 7.78
C ARG A 3 13.35 -19.71 8.77
N THR A 4 12.84 -18.56 9.21
CA THR A 4 11.63 -18.49 10.03
C THR A 4 10.41 -18.30 9.12
N LEU A 5 9.32 -19.01 9.42
CA LEU A 5 8.02 -18.86 8.77
C LEU A 5 6.98 -18.45 9.82
N LEU A 6 6.06 -17.58 9.43
CA LEU A 6 4.93 -17.27 10.31
C LEU A 6 3.89 -18.38 10.30
N LEU A 7 3.44 -18.76 11.49
CA LEU A 7 2.38 -19.72 11.75
C LEU A 7 1.07 -19.00 12.00
N VAL A 8 0.09 -19.28 11.13
CA VAL A 8 -1.31 -18.86 11.27
C VAL A 8 -2.11 -20.07 11.74
N TRP A 9 -2.51 -20.05 13.00
CA TRP A 9 -3.39 -21.06 13.58
C TRP A 9 -4.86 -20.71 13.32
N LEU A 10 -5.56 -21.59 12.60
CA LEU A 10 -6.93 -21.38 12.12
C LEU A 10 -7.96 -22.23 12.90
N GLY A 11 -7.56 -22.79 14.05
CA GLY A 11 -8.45 -23.52 14.95
C GLY A 11 -9.17 -22.58 15.94
N ALA A 12 -10.43 -22.88 16.26
CA ALA A 12 -11.21 -22.13 17.25
C ALA A 12 -10.67 -22.28 18.69
N SER A 13 -9.90 -23.33 18.96
CA SER A 13 -9.29 -23.58 20.26
C SER A 13 -7.79 -23.24 20.26
N PRO A 14 -7.20 -22.85 21.40
CA PRO A 14 -5.76 -22.68 21.51
C PRO A 14 -4.99 -23.94 21.13
N VAL A 15 -3.75 -23.76 20.66
CA VAL A 15 -2.85 -24.87 20.31
C VAL A 15 -2.59 -25.73 21.55
N THR A 16 -2.96 -27.01 21.48
CA THR A 16 -2.70 -28.00 22.55
C THR A 16 -1.24 -28.47 22.52
N PRO A 17 -0.72 -29.07 23.61
CA PRO A 17 0.65 -29.60 23.64
C PRO A 17 0.96 -30.59 22.50
N ASN A 18 0.02 -31.48 22.15
CA ASN A 18 0.19 -32.45 21.07
C ASN A 18 0.26 -31.78 19.69
N GLN A 19 -0.57 -30.76 19.46
CA GLN A 19 -0.55 -29.97 18.22
C GLN A 19 0.75 -29.15 18.12
N ASN A 20 1.21 -28.57 19.23
CA ASN A 20 2.49 -27.87 19.28
C ASN A 20 3.67 -28.82 18.98
N ALA A 21 3.65 -30.03 19.54
CA ALA A 21 4.65 -31.06 19.21
C ALA A 21 4.63 -31.44 17.72
N ALA A 22 3.43 -31.54 17.11
CA ALA A 22 3.30 -31.85 15.70
C ALA A 22 3.85 -30.71 14.82
N LEU A 23 3.53 -29.45 15.16
CA LEU A 23 4.05 -28.27 14.48
C LEU A 23 5.57 -28.14 14.58
N ASN A 24 6.13 -28.36 15.78
CA ASN A 24 7.58 -28.34 15.99
C ASN A 24 8.29 -29.46 15.20
N SER A 25 7.73 -30.67 15.20
CA SER A 25 8.23 -31.78 14.40
C SER A 25 8.18 -31.47 12.89
N TRP A 26 7.09 -30.87 12.42
CA TRP A 26 6.93 -30.44 11.02
C TRP A 26 7.99 -29.40 10.62
N ALA A 27 8.26 -28.44 11.51
CA ALA A 27 9.21 -27.35 11.32
C ALA A 27 10.66 -27.88 11.26
N GLN A 28 11.02 -28.76 12.19
CA GLN A 28 12.32 -29.44 12.22
C GLN A 28 12.57 -30.25 10.95
N ALA A 29 11.58 -31.02 10.48
CA ALA A 29 11.69 -31.80 9.24
C ALA A 29 11.97 -30.95 8.00
N ARG A 30 11.68 -29.64 8.06
CA ARG A 30 11.88 -28.67 6.97
C ARG A 30 13.01 -27.68 7.25
N LEU A 31 13.71 -27.83 8.38
CA LEU A 31 14.77 -26.92 8.83
C LEU A 31 14.30 -25.46 8.89
N VAL A 32 13.07 -25.23 9.33
CA VAL A 32 12.48 -23.90 9.52
C VAL A 32 12.12 -23.65 10.98
N GLY A 33 12.16 -22.38 11.40
CA GLY A 33 11.51 -21.93 12.63
C GLY A 33 10.05 -21.58 12.35
N LEU A 34 9.18 -21.79 13.34
CA LEU A 34 7.82 -21.27 13.32
C LEU A 34 7.70 -20.16 14.34
N GLU A 35 7.19 -19.02 13.90
CA GLU A 35 6.88 -17.88 14.76
C GLU A 35 5.38 -17.63 14.67
N THR A 36 4.70 -17.55 15.81
CA THR A 36 3.29 -17.17 15.80
C THR A 36 3.17 -15.76 15.30
N VAL A 37 2.21 -15.49 14.42
CA VAL A 37 1.86 -14.12 14.08
C VAL A 37 1.55 -13.42 15.39
N GLU A 38 2.41 -12.48 15.80
CA GLU A 38 2.09 -11.64 16.94
C GLU A 38 0.76 -10.98 16.59
N SER A 39 -0.23 -11.22 17.43
CA SER A 39 -1.38 -10.35 17.47
C SER A 39 -0.81 -8.97 17.72
N SER A 40 -0.65 -8.18 16.66
CA SER A 40 -0.69 -6.74 16.76
C SER A 40 -2.04 -6.49 17.38
N GLY A 41 -2.09 -6.49 18.72
CA GLY A 41 -3.28 -6.08 19.43
C GLY A 41 -3.70 -4.74 18.83
N PRO A 42 -5.00 -4.42 18.80
CA PRO A 42 -5.44 -3.10 18.35
C PRO A 42 -4.49 -2.09 18.99
N PRO A 43 -3.81 -1.22 18.22
CA PRO A 43 -2.68 -0.40 18.66
C PRO A 43 -3.04 0.14 20.02
N SER A 44 -2.37 -0.40 21.04
CA SER A 44 -2.88 -0.59 22.40
C SER A 44 -3.82 0.51 22.88
N ARG A 45 -5.09 0.49 22.42
CA ARG A 45 -6.01 1.63 22.38
C ARG A 45 -5.27 2.95 22.64
N THR A 46 -4.28 3.31 21.80
CA THR A 46 -3.30 4.35 22.11
C THR A 46 -4.07 5.54 22.62
N ASP A 47 -3.83 5.89 23.89
CA ASP A 47 -4.70 6.63 24.80
C ASP A 47 -5.83 7.38 24.08
N SER A 48 -7.03 6.78 24.00
CA SER A 48 -8.22 7.53 23.52
C SER A 48 -8.37 8.85 24.31
N THR A 49 -7.95 8.85 25.57
CA THR A 49 -7.82 10.05 26.41
C THR A 49 -6.83 11.08 25.87
N ALA A 50 -5.65 10.66 25.39
CA ALA A 50 -4.67 11.56 24.77
C ALA A 50 -5.17 12.09 23.43
N MET A 51 -5.84 11.27 22.62
CA MET A 51 -6.47 11.73 21.37
C MET A 51 -7.59 12.75 21.65
N ILE A 52 -8.47 12.48 22.62
CA ILE A 52 -9.50 13.42 23.06
C ILE A 52 -8.87 14.72 23.57
N GLY A 53 -7.80 14.61 24.37
CA GLY A 53 -7.04 15.76 24.87
C GLY A 53 -6.37 16.58 23.77
N ALA A 54 -5.83 15.92 22.74
CA ALA A 54 -5.22 16.58 21.58
C ALA A 54 -6.29 17.32 20.74
N ALA A 55 -7.43 16.67 20.47
CA ALA A 55 -8.55 17.30 19.76
C ALA A 55 -9.05 18.56 20.49
N ALA A 56 -9.29 18.47 21.80
CA ALA A 56 -9.74 19.61 22.59
C ALA A 56 -8.72 20.77 22.60
N GLN A 57 -7.41 20.48 22.64
CA GLN A 57 -6.36 21.49 22.55
C GLN A 57 -6.32 22.18 21.18
N ILE A 58 -6.53 21.41 20.09
CA ILE A 58 -6.60 21.96 18.73
C ILE A 58 -7.81 22.87 18.58
N GLU A 59 -8.99 22.40 18.99
CA GLU A 59 -10.24 23.17 18.94
C GLU A 59 -10.12 24.46 19.76
N SER A 60 -9.57 24.38 20.98
CA SER A 60 -9.33 25.56 21.81
C SER A 60 -8.38 26.57 21.14
N ALA A 61 -7.36 26.13 20.40
CA ALA A 61 -6.46 27.04 19.68
C ALA A 61 -7.13 27.69 18.46
N ILE A 62 -8.04 26.97 17.79
CA ILE A 62 -8.86 27.50 16.69
C ILE A 62 -9.86 28.54 17.23
N ASP A 63 -10.53 28.25 18.35
CA ASP A 63 -11.45 29.19 19.02
C ASP A 63 -10.74 30.45 19.51
N GLU A 64 -9.53 30.31 20.08
CA GLU A 64 -8.67 31.45 20.46
C GLU A 64 -8.33 32.30 19.23
N ALA A 65 -7.94 31.66 18.11
CA ALA A 65 -7.63 32.37 16.87
C ALA A 65 -8.83 33.14 16.31
N SER A 66 -10.02 32.54 16.34
CA SER A 66 -11.29 33.16 15.92
C SER A 66 -11.65 34.37 16.78
N THR A 67 -11.50 34.25 18.11
CA THR A 67 -11.74 35.35 19.05
C THR A 67 -10.77 36.52 18.82
N LEU A 68 -9.48 36.23 18.64
CA LEU A 68 -8.45 37.24 18.36
C LEU A 68 -8.66 37.93 17.00
N LEU A 69 -9.16 37.18 16.01
CA LEU A 69 -9.51 37.72 14.70
C LEU A 69 -10.64 38.74 14.82
N GLY A 70 -11.70 38.42 15.58
CA GLY A 70 -12.79 39.35 15.87
C GLY A 70 -12.35 40.58 16.68
N ALA A 71 -11.31 40.45 17.50
CA ALA A 71 -10.70 41.55 18.26
C ALA A 71 -9.72 42.41 17.43
N GLY A 72 -9.38 42.00 16.21
CA GLY A 72 -8.45 42.73 15.35
C GLY A 72 -6.98 42.62 15.74
N ASP A 73 -6.55 41.50 16.36
CA ASP A 73 -5.15 41.22 16.71
C ASP A 73 -4.52 40.17 15.77
N PRO A 74 -4.04 40.59 14.57
CA PRO A 74 -3.62 39.64 13.55
C PRO A 74 -2.34 38.87 13.92
N SER A 75 -1.47 39.46 14.74
CA SER A 75 -0.23 38.80 15.19
C SER A 75 -0.54 37.63 16.11
N ARG A 76 -1.41 37.83 17.11
CA ARG A 76 -1.80 36.73 18.01
C ARG A 76 -2.69 35.70 17.31
N THR A 77 -3.56 36.12 16.39
CA THR A 77 -4.32 35.19 15.53
C THR A 77 -3.38 34.26 14.78
N GLN A 78 -2.35 34.80 14.10
CA GLN A 78 -1.40 34.00 13.35
C GLN A 78 -0.62 33.02 14.24
N GLN A 79 -0.20 33.45 15.43
CA GLN A 79 0.48 32.57 16.39
C GLN A 79 -0.41 31.41 16.84
N SER A 80 -1.70 31.67 17.11
CA SER A 80 -2.65 30.62 17.52
C SER A 80 -2.92 29.63 16.38
N LEU A 81 -3.08 30.12 15.15
CA LEU A 81 -3.25 29.26 13.96
C LEU A 81 -2.02 28.39 13.68
N GLN A 82 -0.80 28.92 13.87
CA GLN A 82 0.42 28.13 13.75
C GLN A 82 0.50 27.02 14.80
N ARG A 83 0.10 27.31 16.05
CA ARG A 83 0.03 26.32 17.13
C ARG A 83 -0.97 25.20 16.78
N ALA A 84 -2.18 25.58 16.35
CA ALA A 84 -3.20 24.62 15.91
C ALA A 84 -2.68 23.72 14.78
N ARG A 85 -2.06 24.31 13.75
CA ARG A 85 -1.46 23.57 12.63
C ARG A 85 -0.36 22.60 13.07
N ALA A 86 0.52 23.03 13.98
CA ALA A 86 1.57 22.17 14.51
C ALA A 86 0.99 20.94 15.24
N MET A 87 -0.05 21.13 16.06
CA MET A 87 -0.74 20.04 16.76
C MET A 87 -1.46 19.10 15.77
N ILE A 88 -2.16 19.64 14.77
CA ILE A 88 -2.82 18.84 13.73
C ILE A 88 -1.81 17.99 12.93
N ASN A 89 -0.63 18.56 12.63
CA ASN A 89 0.44 17.84 11.94
C ASN A 89 1.06 16.73 12.80
N ALA A 90 1.10 16.92 14.12
CA ALA A 90 1.57 15.92 15.08
C ALA A 90 0.54 14.80 15.31
N HIS A 91 -0.74 15.06 15.01
CA HIS A 91 -1.85 14.15 15.26
C HIS A 91 -2.71 13.86 14.01
N PRO A 92 -2.10 13.34 12.91
CA PRO A 92 -2.87 12.98 11.73
C PRO A 92 -3.92 11.91 12.03
N GLU A 93 -3.70 11.05 13.02
CA GLU A 93 -4.60 9.96 13.43
C GLU A 93 -5.98 10.41 13.91
N LEU A 94 -6.18 11.70 14.23
CA LEU A 94 -7.49 12.22 14.59
C LEU A 94 -8.45 12.14 13.39
N PRO A 95 -9.63 11.53 13.53
CA PRO A 95 -10.60 11.42 12.43
C PRO A 95 -10.97 12.77 11.81
N GLN A 96 -11.02 13.83 12.64
CA GLN A 96 -11.37 15.19 12.23
C GLN A 96 -10.16 16.07 11.83
N SER A 97 -8.93 15.56 11.81
CA SER A 97 -7.74 16.38 11.52
C SER A 97 -7.77 17.04 10.14
N GLY A 98 -8.32 16.37 9.11
CA GLY A 98 -8.57 16.96 7.79
C GLY A 98 -9.46 18.20 7.86
N TRP A 99 -10.60 18.10 8.55
CA TRP A 99 -11.52 19.22 8.76
C TRP A 99 -10.91 20.34 9.61
N LEU A 100 -10.22 20.00 10.70
CA LEU A 100 -9.55 20.98 11.55
C LEU A 100 -8.48 21.77 10.78
N LEU A 101 -7.74 21.13 9.87
CA LEU A 101 -6.77 21.83 9.02
C LEU A 101 -7.47 22.76 8.01
N ALA A 102 -8.60 22.32 7.45
CA ALA A 102 -9.44 23.16 6.60
C ALA A 102 -9.85 24.44 7.33
N GLU A 103 -10.31 24.31 8.56
CA GLU A 103 -10.76 25.42 9.40
C GLU A 103 -9.61 26.39 9.73
N VAL A 104 -8.42 25.86 10.06
CA VAL A 104 -7.20 26.68 10.24
C VAL A 104 -6.85 27.45 8.96
N ASN A 105 -6.96 26.81 7.78
CA ASN A 105 -6.74 27.47 6.49
C ASN A 105 -7.78 28.56 6.21
N ARG A 106 -9.05 28.30 6.53
CA ARG A 106 -10.17 29.24 6.37
C ARG A 106 -9.95 30.50 7.21
N LEU A 107 -9.62 30.36 8.49
CA LEU A 107 -9.33 31.48 9.38
C LEU A 107 -8.08 32.25 8.94
N ALA A 108 -7.03 31.56 8.49
CA ALA A 108 -5.82 32.20 8.00
C ALA A 108 -6.09 33.13 6.79
N ARG A 109 -7.01 32.76 5.90
CA ARG A 109 -7.44 33.61 4.76
C ARG A 109 -8.23 34.86 5.20
N GLN A 110 -8.87 34.82 6.36
CA GLN A 110 -9.66 35.94 6.89
C GLN A 110 -8.81 36.91 7.71
N ALA A 111 -7.67 36.46 8.23
CA ALA A 111 -6.75 37.30 8.97
C ALA A 111 -6.17 38.38 8.05
N PRO A 112 -6.33 39.68 8.38
CA PRO A 112 -5.69 40.75 7.62
C PRO A 112 -4.17 40.58 7.69
N ASP A 113 -3.49 40.71 6.54
CA ASP A 113 -2.04 40.53 6.41
C ASP A 113 -1.29 41.33 7.48
N ALA A 114 -0.78 40.64 8.51
CA ALA A 114 -0.02 41.29 9.58
C ALA A 114 1.32 41.85 9.08
N ALA A 115 1.85 41.30 7.98
CA ALA A 115 2.95 41.78 7.15
C ALA A 115 3.35 40.59 6.28
N ALA A 116 3.02 40.57 4.99
CA ALA A 116 3.37 39.47 4.09
C ALA A 116 4.90 39.26 4.02
N PRO A 117 5.48 38.17 4.59
CA PRO A 117 6.87 37.81 4.34
C PRO A 117 6.89 36.78 3.21
N SER A 118 7.28 37.28 2.03
CA SER A 118 7.70 36.56 0.83
C SER A 118 6.71 35.57 0.19
N THR A 119 6.31 35.96 -1.02
CA THR A 119 5.82 35.17 -2.15
C THR A 119 6.78 34.05 -2.62
N ASN A 120 7.80 33.66 -1.84
CA ASN A 120 8.78 32.65 -2.26
C ASN A 120 8.41 31.21 -1.91
N GLY A 121 7.16 31.00 -1.50
CA GLY A 121 6.61 29.68 -1.27
C GLY A 121 5.16 29.85 -0.86
N VAL A 122 4.30 30.28 -1.80
CA VAL A 122 2.86 30.06 -1.65
C VAL A 122 2.70 28.56 -1.53
N SER A 123 2.66 28.10 -0.29
CA SER A 123 2.37 26.74 0.08
C SER A 123 0.99 26.46 -0.50
N THR A 124 0.96 25.70 -1.59
CA THR A 124 -0.23 25.13 -2.21
C THR A 124 -0.98 24.19 -1.26
N ASP A 125 -0.51 24.03 -0.01
CA ASP A 125 -1.08 23.17 1.03
C ASP A 125 -2.43 23.70 1.58
N GLY A 126 -2.83 24.92 1.24
CA GLY A 126 -4.00 25.58 1.83
C GLY A 126 -5.34 25.38 1.11
N VAL A 127 -5.35 24.76 -0.08
CA VAL A 127 -6.47 24.93 -1.02
C VAL A 127 -7.46 23.77 -1.04
N THR A 128 -7.05 22.52 -0.78
CA THR A 128 -7.92 21.37 -1.09
C THR A 128 -8.79 20.88 0.07
N THR A 129 -8.50 21.26 1.31
CA THR A 129 -9.24 20.76 2.48
C THR A 129 -10.63 21.36 2.67
N ASP A 130 -11.02 22.42 1.95
CA ASP A 130 -12.33 23.09 2.10
C ASP A 130 -13.43 22.51 1.20
N GLY A 131 -13.17 21.42 0.46
CA GLY A 131 -14.05 20.94 -0.61
C GLY A 131 -14.22 22.01 -1.70
N ALA A 132 -14.99 21.71 -2.75
CA ALA A 132 -15.07 22.47 -4.02
C ALA A 132 -15.57 23.95 -3.96
N ARG A 133 -15.49 24.64 -2.82
CA ARG A 133 -16.13 25.94 -2.59
C ARG A 133 -15.25 27.18 -2.74
N ASN A 134 -13.94 27.07 -2.97
CA ASN A 134 -13.07 28.26 -2.99
C ASN A 134 -12.15 28.37 -4.22
N VAL A 135 -12.36 29.48 -4.95
CA VAL A 135 -11.53 30.20 -5.95
C VAL A 135 -10.93 29.36 -7.10
N PRO A 136 -11.20 29.73 -8.38
CA PRO A 136 -10.58 29.06 -9.53
C PRO A 136 -9.07 29.34 -9.54
N LEU A 137 -8.27 28.33 -9.24
CA LEU A 137 -6.85 28.35 -9.58
C LEU A 137 -6.68 28.14 -11.09
N VAL A 138 -5.57 28.69 -11.60
CA VAL A 138 -4.99 28.31 -12.89
C VAL A 138 -4.88 26.79 -12.90
N SER A 139 -5.65 26.15 -13.78
CA SER A 139 -5.83 24.70 -13.88
C SER A 139 -4.48 23.98 -13.83
N ALA A 140 -4.13 23.42 -12.67
CA ALA A 140 -3.09 22.41 -12.63
C ALA A 140 -3.71 21.12 -13.16
N ASP A 141 -2.94 20.35 -13.93
CA ASP A 141 -3.44 19.06 -14.41
C ASP A 141 -3.69 18.16 -13.20
N PRO A 142 -4.91 17.62 -13.06
CA PRO A 142 -5.23 16.77 -11.93
C PRO A 142 -4.43 15.47 -11.99
N ALA A 143 -4.06 14.94 -10.83
CA ALA A 143 -3.26 13.74 -10.70
C ALA A 143 -4.11 12.50 -10.42
N ALA A 144 -3.72 11.36 -11.00
CA ALA A 144 -4.28 10.06 -10.64
C ALA A 144 -3.52 9.48 -9.43
N ILE A 145 -4.26 9.03 -8.43
CA ILE A 145 -3.68 8.33 -7.27
C ILE A 145 -3.63 6.84 -7.56
N ALA A 146 -2.43 6.31 -7.78
CA ALA A 146 -2.19 4.87 -7.86
C ALA A 146 -1.99 4.28 -6.45
N ALA A 147 -3.08 4.05 -5.73
CA ALA A 147 -3.03 3.38 -4.43
C ALA A 147 -3.11 1.85 -4.60
N GLN A 148 -2.16 1.12 -4.01
CA GLN A 148 -2.26 -0.34 -3.90
C GLN A 148 -3.20 -0.69 -2.74
N LEU A 149 -4.49 -0.75 -3.05
CA LEU A 149 -5.56 -1.12 -2.13
C LEU A 149 -5.91 -2.59 -2.29
N ARG A 150 -6.20 -3.26 -1.19
CA ARG A 150 -6.93 -4.54 -1.21
C ARG A 150 -8.39 -4.24 -1.51
N SER A 151 -9.11 -5.23 -2.01
CA SER A 151 -10.55 -5.11 -2.31
C SER A 151 -11.42 -4.76 -1.09
N THR A 152 -10.91 -4.96 0.13
CA THR A 152 -11.61 -4.66 1.39
C THR A 152 -11.18 -3.36 2.05
N ASP A 153 -10.15 -2.69 1.53
CA ASP A 153 -9.73 -1.40 2.08
C ASP A 153 -10.65 -0.29 1.57
N VAL A 154 -11.01 0.62 2.46
CA VAL A 154 -11.69 1.88 2.13
C VAL A 154 -10.68 2.99 2.31
N LEU A 155 -10.47 3.77 1.26
CA LEU A 155 -9.63 4.97 1.32
C LEU A 155 -10.55 6.18 1.50
N TYR A 156 -10.19 7.05 2.43
CA TYR A 156 -10.77 8.37 2.60
C TYR A 156 -9.70 9.39 2.24
N LEU A 157 -10.09 10.41 1.48
CA LEU A 157 -9.27 11.57 1.16
C LEU A 157 -10.03 12.81 1.60
N ASP A 158 -9.41 13.61 2.46
CA ASP A 158 -10.00 14.79 3.08
C ASP A 158 -11.37 14.53 3.75
N GLY A 159 -11.52 13.32 4.31
CA GLY A 159 -12.76 12.88 4.98
C GLY A 159 -13.83 12.31 4.04
N GLU A 160 -13.64 12.33 2.72
CA GLU A 160 -14.55 11.73 1.74
C GLU A 160 -14.05 10.35 1.30
N VAL A 161 -14.96 9.41 1.00
CA VAL A 161 -14.57 8.13 0.39
C VAL A 161 -13.92 8.39 -0.96
N PHE A 162 -12.72 7.87 -1.15
CA PHE A 162 -11.91 8.04 -2.34
C PHE A 162 -12.06 6.86 -3.29
N ASP A 163 -12.49 7.14 -4.51
CA ASP A 163 -12.46 6.20 -5.64
C ASP A 163 -11.12 6.36 -6.38
N ALA A 164 -10.43 5.25 -6.64
CA ALA A 164 -9.14 5.26 -7.35
C ALA A 164 -9.22 5.87 -8.77
N ALA A 165 -10.42 5.91 -9.37
CA ALA A 165 -10.65 6.58 -10.65
C ALA A 165 -10.77 8.12 -10.52
N ARG A 166 -10.91 8.66 -9.30
CA ARG A 166 -11.06 10.10 -9.05
C ARG A 166 -9.72 10.82 -9.21
N LEU A 167 -9.77 11.85 -10.02
CA LEU A 167 -8.71 12.84 -10.19
C LEU A 167 -8.59 13.72 -8.94
N VAL A 168 -7.36 13.95 -8.47
CA VAL A 168 -7.06 14.71 -7.26
C VAL A 168 -6.25 15.94 -7.62
N GLU A 169 -6.67 17.07 -7.06
CA GLU A 169 -5.96 18.33 -7.21
C GLU A 169 -4.56 18.23 -6.59
N PRO A 170 -3.54 18.88 -7.17
CA PRO A 170 -2.23 18.94 -6.55
C PRO A 170 -2.30 19.70 -5.22
N GLY A 171 -1.63 19.18 -4.20
CA GLY A 171 -1.68 19.76 -2.87
C GLY A 171 -1.45 18.75 -1.77
N ARG A 172 -1.61 19.22 -0.54
CA ARG A 172 -1.49 18.39 0.64
C ARG A 172 -2.88 17.90 1.05
N HIS A 173 -3.05 16.59 1.16
CA HIS A 173 -4.32 15.96 1.50
C HIS A 173 -4.21 15.13 2.77
N HIS A 174 -5.31 15.08 3.51
CA HIS A 174 -5.47 14.10 4.58
C HIS A 174 -5.92 12.79 3.97
N MET A 175 -5.24 11.70 4.28
CA MET A 175 -5.60 10.38 3.77
C MET A 175 -5.79 9.43 4.93
N GLN A 176 -6.94 8.74 4.97
CA GLN A 176 -7.23 7.68 5.93
C GLN A 176 -7.51 6.40 5.15
N ARG A 177 -6.80 5.32 5.45
CA ARG A 177 -7.13 3.99 4.94
C ARG A 177 -7.73 3.19 6.07
N VAL A 178 -8.97 2.77 5.90
CA VAL A 178 -9.70 1.96 6.88
C VAL A 178 -9.82 0.54 6.32
N ARG A 179 -9.53 -0.45 7.16
CA ARG A 179 -9.79 -1.86 6.87
C ARG A 179 -10.77 -2.40 7.92
N PRO A 180 -11.83 -3.13 7.52
CA PRO A 180 -12.71 -3.79 8.47
C PRO A 180 -11.92 -4.67 9.43
N GLY A 181 -12.06 -4.42 10.74
CA GLY A 181 -11.44 -5.24 11.80
C GLY A 181 -9.94 -5.03 12.00
N ALA A 182 -9.31 -4.07 11.32
CA ALA A 182 -7.88 -3.77 11.44
C ALA A 182 -7.64 -2.29 11.69
N THR A 183 -6.41 -1.97 12.10
CA THR A 183 -6.01 -0.58 12.36
C THR A 183 -5.89 0.17 11.05
N GLY A 184 -6.64 1.27 10.94
CA GLY A 184 -6.49 2.16 9.80
C GLY A 184 -5.16 2.92 9.84
N TRP A 185 -4.65 3.28 8.68
CA TRP A 185 -3.56 4.27 8.59
C TRP A 185 -4.15 5.64 8.34
N THR A 186 -3.55 6.65 8.97
CA THR A 186 -3.92 8.03 8.69
C THR A 186 -2.68 8.91 8.59
N GLY A 187 -2.62 9.77 7.58
CA GLY A 187 -1.48 10.66 7.38
C GLY A 187 -1.74 11.78 6.39
N TRP A 188 -0.78 12.69 6.31
CA TRP A 188 -0.74 13.72 5.28
C TRP A 188 0.03 13.21 4.07
N VAL A 189 -0.53 13.39 2.88
CA VAL A 189 0.10 13.04 1.61
C VAL A 189 0.25 14.28 0.73
N GLN A 190 1.35 14.37 -0.01
CA GLN A 190 1.56 15.42 -1.01
C GLN A 190 1.25 14.86 -2.39
N VAL A 191 0.26 15.42 -3.06
CA VAL A 191 -0.09 15.14 -4.45
C VAL A 191 0.57 16.19 -5.33
N HIS A 192 1.28 15.74 -6.37
CA HIS A 192 1.96 16.60 -7.34
C HIS A 192 1.20 16.55 -8.68
N SER A 193 1.25 17.63 -9.47
CA SER A 193 0.50 17.80 -10.74
C SER A 193 0.81 16.80 -11.86
N ASN A 194 1.86 15.98 -11.69
CA ASN A 194 2.26 14.96 -12.66
C ASN A 194 2.59 13.61 -11.99
N GLY A 195 2.24 13.45 -10.71
CA GLY A 195 2.74 12.35 -9.89
C GLY A 195 1.69 11.28 -9.63
N SER A 196 2.10 10.02 -9.74
CA SER A 196 1.44 8.94 -9.00
C SER A 196 1.77 9.10 -7.51
N LEU A 197 0.76 9.27 -6.66
CA LEU A 197 0.99 9.23 -5.22
C LEU A 197 1.31 7.79 -4.79
N ALA A 198 2.56 7.55 -4.40
CA ALA A 198 2.93 6.31 -3.73
C ALA A 198 2.37 6.34 -2.30
N THR A 199 1.27 5.65 -2.07
CA THR A 199 0.77 5.43 -0.72
C THR A 199 1.81 4.59 0.05
N PRO A 200 2.23 4.98 1.26
CA PRO A 200 3.13 4.14 2.06
C PRO A 200 2.61 2.70 2.15
N MET A 201 3.48 1.69 2.14
CA MET A 201 3.04 0.32 2.42
C MET A 201 2.70 0.23 3.92
N PHE A 202 1.42 0.05 4.25
CA PHE A 202 0.92 0.37 5.60
C PHE A 202 0.89 -0.78 6.60
N SER A 203 0.82 -2.03 6.14
CA SER A 203 1.10 -3.18 7.01
C SER A 203 2.50 -3.66 6.69
N ALA A 204 3.37 -3.76 7.70
CA ALA A 204 4.56 -4.59 7.55
C ALA A 204 4.07 -5.96 7.00
N PRO A 205 4.64 -6.45 5.89
CA PRO A 205 4.28 -7.77 5.38
C PRO A 205 4.30 -8.76 6.55
N CYS A 206 3.29 -9.64 6.62
CA CYS A 206 3.18 -10.64 7.68
C CYS A 206 2.69 -10.15 9.07
N SER A 207 1.98 -9.02 9.19
CA SER A 207 1.26 -8.68 10.44
C SER A 207 -0.04 -9.50 10.62
N SER A 208 -0.64 -9.49 11.82
CA SER A 208 -1.95 -10.13 12.06
C SER A 208 -3.04 -9.64 11.09
N ASP A 209 -3.01 -8.35 10.75
CA ASP A 209 -3.96 -7.74 9.82
C ASP A 209 -3.84 -8.30 8.40
N ASP A 210 -2.66 -8.84 8.05
CA ASP A 210 -2.41 -9.48 6.77
C ASP A 210 -3.20 -10.77 6.60
N PHE A 211 -3.49 -11.46 7.72
CA PHE A 211 -4.15 -12.76 7.74
C PHE A 211 -5.64 -12.67 8.14
N SER A 212 -6.19 -11.47 8.32
CA SER A 212 -7.58 -11.26 8.76
C SER A 212 -8.64 -11.80 7.79
N SER A 213 -8.31 -11.94 6.50
CA SER A 213 -9.17 -12.56 5.47
C SER A 213 -8.99 -14.07 5.34
N VAL A 214 -7.99 -14.65 6.02
CA VAL A 214 -7.67 -16.08 5.90
C VAL A 214 -8.78 -16.89 6.57
N SER A 215 -9.37 -17.80 5.81
CA SER A 215 -10.48 -18.64 6.28
C SER A 215 -10.37 -20.05 5.71
N VAL A 216 -10.95 -21.01 6.42
CA VAL A 216 -10.98 -22.42 6.03
C VAL A 216 -12.42 -22.88 5.90
N GLN A 217 -12.74 -23.50 4.77
CA GLN A 217 -14.02 -24.17 4.54
C GLN A 217 -13.75 -25.64 4.17
N GLY A 218 -13.91 -26.54 5.15
CA GLY A 218 -13.49 -27.94 5.01
C GLY A 218 -11.97 -28.05 4.88
N THR A 219 -11.48 -28.48 3.71
CA THR A 219 -10.04 -28.57 3.40
C THR A 219 -9.55 -27.44 2.48
N LEU A 220 -10.44 -26.53 2.08
CA LEU A 220 -10.10 -25.40 1.22
C LEU A 220 -9.69 -24.20 2.07
N LEU A 221 -8.51 -23.67 1.79
CA LEU A 221 -7.95 -22.48 2.42
C LEU A 221 -8.14 -21.29 1.48
N SER A 222 -8.84 -20.25 1.93
CA SER A 222 -8.90 -18.96 1.26
C SER A 222 -7.83 -18.05 1.86
N SER A 223 -6.91 -17.58 1.02
CA SER A 223 -5.76 -16.75 1.40
C SER A 223 -5.65 -15.47 0.57
N ALA A 224 -6.73 -15.06 -0.11
CA ALA A 224 -6.74 -13.90 -0.98
C ALA A 224 -6.28 -12.62 -0.25
N GLY A 225 -5.31 -11.92 -0.84
CA GLY A 225 -4.82 -10.64 -0.36
C GLY A 225 -3.74 -10.70 0.73
N VAL A 226 -3.25 -11.88 1.11
CA VAL A 226 -2.10 -12.03 2.04
C VAL A 226 -0.81 -11.61 1.33
N ALA A 227 -0.16 -10.55 1.84
CA ALA A 227 1.07 -10.01 1.29
C ALA A 227 2.34 -10.74 1.80
N CYS A 228 2.21 -11.50 2.90
CA CYS A 228 3.32 -12.19 3.52
C CYS A 228 4.01 -13.17 2.56
N PRO A 229 5.32 -13.00 2.26
CA PRO A 229 5.98 -13.78 1.21
C PRO A 229 5.96 -15.30 1.47
N ASN A 230 6.13 -15.72 2.72
CA ASN A 230 6.10 -17.14 3.10
C ASN A 230 5.47 -17.29 4.49
N TRP A 231 4.47 -18.15 4.61
CA TRP A 231 3.79 -18.44 5.86
C TRP A 231 3.21 -19.86 5.86
N VAL A 232 2.68 -20.28 7.00
CA VAL A 232 2.15 -21.62 7.24
C VAL A 232 0.77 -21.51 7.85
N ALA A 233 -0.22 -22.13 7.20
CA ALA A 233 -1.54 -22.31 7.77
C ALA A 233 -1.60 -23.65 8.52
N ALA A 234 -2.22 -23.66 9.69
CA ALA A 234 -2.43 -24.88 10.46
C ALA A 234 -3.85 -24.94 11.02
N ILE A 235 -4.49 -26.11 10.92
CA ILE A 235 -5.78 -26.41 11.54
C ILE A 235 -5.68 -27.67 12.42
N PRO A 236 -6.47 -27.74 13.51
CA PRO A 236 -6.51 -28.93 14.34
C PRO A 236 -7.08 -30.12 13.56
N ASN A 237 -6.54 -31.31 13.80
CA ASN A 237 -7.22 -32.55 13.44
C ASN A 237 -8.34 -32.81 14.47
N GLU A 238 -9.55 -33.16 14.02
CA GLU A 238 -10.70 -33.44 14.89
C GLU A 238 -10.42 -34.55 15.92
N SER A 239 -9.57 -35.52 15.57
CA SER A 239 -9.15 -36.59 16.50
C SER A 239 -8.16 -36.14 17.57
N GLY A 240 -7.65 -34.90 17.52
CA GLY A 240 -6.66 -34.35 18.46
C GLY A 240 -5.24 -34.93 18.32
N SER A 241 -5.04 -35.94 17.46
CA SER A 241 -3.78 -36.69 17.32
C SER A 241 -2.76 -36.03 16.38
N GLY A 242 -3.09 -34.90 15.75
CA GLY A 242 -2.22 -34.22 14.79
C GLY A 242 -2.72 -32.85 14.36
N THR A 243 -2.04 -32.29 13.37
CA THR A 243 -2.31 -30.97 12.81
C THR A 243 -2.22 -31.05 11.29
N TYR A 244 -3.22 -30.51 10.59
CA TYR A 244 -3.10 -30.32 9.16
C TYR A 244 -2.30 -29.05 8.90
N VAL A 245 -1.30 -29.14 8.03
CA VAL A 245 -0.42 -28.02 7.72
C VAL A 245 -0.41 -27.77 6.21
N ALA A 246 -0.53 -26.50 5.82
CA ALA A 246 -0.38 -26.04 4.45
C ALA A 246 0.71 -24.96 4.40
N ARG A 247 1.60 -25.04 3.41
CA ARG A 247 2.61 -24.00 3.18
C ARG A 247 2.06 -23.00 2.17
N CYS A 248 2.23 -21.73 2.47
CA CYS A 248 1.71 -20.64 1.67
C CYS A 248 2.84 -19.71 1.21
N ARG A 249 2.64 -19.16 0.02
CA ARG A 249 3.46 -18.09 -0.56
C ARG A 249 2.51 -16.99 -1.01
N GLN A 250 2.54 -15.85 -0.30
CA GLN A 250 1.57 -14.78 -0.49
C GLN A 250 0.13 -15.33 -0.35
N ASP A 251 -0.70 -15.17 -1.36
CA ASP A 251 -2.11 -15.58 -1.37
C ASP A 251 -2.34 -17.00 -1.89
N SER A 252 -1.28 -17.77 -2.15
CA SER A 252 -1.35 -19.11 -2.73
C SER A 252 -0.82 -20.16 -1.76
N CYS A 253 -1.59 -21.24 -1.53
CA CYS A 253 -1.27 -22.27 -0.56
C CYS A 253 -1.29 -23.68 -1.16
N THR A 254 -0.46 -24.58 -0.60
CA THR A 254 -0.57 -26.01 -0.87
C THR A 254 -1.82 -26.59 -0.22
N VAL A 255 -2.22 -27.79 -0.66
CA VAL A 255 -3.25 -28.56 0.07
C VAL A 255 -2.80 -28.87 1.49
N PHE A 256 -3.76 -28.93 2.41
CA PHE A 256 -3.51 -29.34 3.79
C PHE A 256 -3.02 -30.80 3.83
N ALA A 257 -1.88 -31.02 4.47
CA ALA A 257 -1.33 -32.34 4.74
C ALA A 257 -1.38 -32.63 6.24
N LEU A 258 -1.92 -33.79 6.62
CA LEU A 258 -1.95 -34.23 8.01
C LEU A 258 -0.53 -34.52 8.51
N TRP A 259 -0.14 -33.90 9.62
CA TRP A 259 1.12 -34.13 10.30
C TRP A 259 0.88 -34.61 11.73
N HIS A 260 1.56 -35.69 12.10
CA HIS A 260 1.59 -36.21 13.46
C HIS A 260 2.96 -35.96 14.07
N ALA A 261 3.00 -35.56 15.34
CA ALA A 261 4.24 -35.61 16.11
C ALA A 261 4.65 -37.09 16.18
N ARG A 262 5.72 -37.48 15.48
CA ARG A 262 6.24 -38.83 15.61
C ARG A 262 7.06 -38.94 16.90
N ASP A 263 6.95 -40.08 17.56
CA ASP A 263 7.82 -40.53 18.66
C ASP A 263 9.25 -40.88 18.17
N GLY A 264 9.86 -40.02 17.33
CA GLY A 264 11.27 -40.15 16.92
C GLY A 264 11.58 -41.04 15.70
N GLN A 265 10.60 -41.61 15.00
CA GLN A 265 10.89 -42.35 13.76
C GLN A 265 10.92 -41.42 12.53
N GLY A 266 12.03 -41.39 11.78
CA GLY A 266 12.23 -40.48 10.63
C GLY A 266 11.11 -40.55 9.59
N TYR A 267 10.50 -39.39 9.30
CA TYR A 267 9.48 -39.27 8.26
C TYR A 267 10.07 -39.59 6.88
N ALA A 268 9.69 -40.72 6.30
CA ALA A 268 9.70 -40.84 4.86
C ALA A 268 8.56 -39.95 4.37
N ASN A 269 8.87 -38.93 3.55
CA ASN A 269 7.86 -38.16 2.84
C ASN A 269 6.81 -39.17 2.32
N PRO A 270 5.49 -39.00 2.58
CA PRO A 270 4.49 -39.70 1.78
C PRO A 270 4.92 -39.39 0.37
N ALA A 271 5.17 -40.44 -0.42
CA ALA A 271 5.69 -40.29 -1.76
C ALA A 271 4.88 -39.15 -2.38
N GLN A 272 5.54 -38.01 -2.64
CA GLN A 272 4.86 -36.93 -3.34
C GLN A 272 4.22 -37.64 -4.52
N PRO A 273 2.90 -37.48 -4.78
CA PRO A 273 2.29 -38.07 -5.95
C PRO A 273 3.26 -37.74 -7.06
N GLN A 274 3.93 -38.77 -7.58
CA GLN A 274 4.97 -38.56 -8.57
C GLN A 274 4.22 -37.79 -9.62
N THR A 275 4.55 -36.50 -9.73
CA THR A 275 3.97 -35.67 -10.75
C THR A 275 4.50 -36.39 -11.96
N GLU A 276 3.64 -37.21 -12.59
CA GLU A 276 3.99 -37.83 -13.86
C GLU A 276 4.60 -36.69 -14.64
N PRO A 277 5.88 -36.80 -15.05
CA PRO A 277 6.64 -35.67 -15.53
C PRO A 277 5.76 -34.94 -16.53
N ALA A 278 5.24 -33.78 -16.12
CA ALA A 278 4.33 -33.01 -16.95
C ALA A 278 5.02 -32.91 -18.29
N PRO A 279 4.39 -33.31 -19.41
CA PRO A 279 5.10 -33.61 -20.65
C PRO A 279 5.95 -32.42 -21.06
N LEU A 280 7.23 -32.44 -20.65
CA LEU A 280 8.21 -31.39 -20.82
C LEU A 280 8.59 -31.21 -22.29
N LEU A 281 7.94 -31.96 -23.18
CA LEU A 281 8.18 -32.04 -24.61
C LEU A 281 7.17 -31.23 -25.44
N GLY A 282 6.08 -30.71 -24.85
CA GLY A 282 5.11 -29.90 -25.60
C GLY A 282 5.72 -28.59 -26.11
N TRP A 283 6.38 -27.83 -25.25
CA TRP A 283 6.97 -26.53 -25.59
C TRP A 283 8.28 -26.65 -26.39
N LEU A 284 9.08 -27.68 -26.11
CA LEU A 284 10.33 -27.97 -26.84
C LEU A 284 10.08 -28.25 -28.34
N GLY A 285 8.95 -28.90 -28.67
CA GLY A 285 8.52 -29.09 -30.06
C GLY A 285 8.25 -27.76 -30.77
N TRP A 286 7.56 -26.82 -30.10
CA TRP A 286 7.29 -25.49 -30.67
C TRP A 286 8.56 -24.65 -30.85
N CYS A 287 9.53 -24.74 -29.92
CA CYS A 287 10.82 -24.06 -30.06
C CYS A 287 11.62 -24.56 -31.28
N LEU A 288 11.65 -25.87 -31.54
CA LEU A 288 12.36 -26.43 -32.69
C LEU A 288 11.74 -25.99 -34.03
N VAL A 289 10.41 -25.93 -34.11
CA VAL A 289 9.70 -25.41 -35.30
C VAL A 289 10.00 -23.93 -35.51
N GLY A 290 10.02 -23.12 -34.43
CA GLY A 290 10.32 -21.69 -34.51
C GLY A 290 11.75 -21.40 -34.99
N VAL A 291 12.75 -22.13 -34.49
CA VAL A 291 14.15 -21.99 -34.95
C VAL A 291 14.30 -22.36 -36.42
N GLY A 292 13.63 -23.43 -36.88
CA GLY A 292 13.65 -23.82 -38.28
C GLY A 292 13.06 -22.75 -39.22
N ALA A 293 11.92 -22.17 -38.85
CA ALA A 293 11.28 -21.11 -39.63
C ALA A 293 12.13 -19.82 -39.68
N GLY A 294 12.76 -19.46 -38.57
CA GLY A 294 13.65 -18.29 -38.50
C GLY A 294 14.88 -18.44 -39.41
N LEU A 295 15.53 -19.60 -39.40
CA LEU A 295 16.69 -19.86 -40.25
C LEU A 295 16.35 -19.88 -41.75
N ALA A 296 15.22 -20.50 -42.12
CA ALA A 296 14.77 -20.53 -43.52
C ALA A 296 14.44 -19.11 -44.05
N THR A 297 13.78 -18.29 -43.23
CA THR A 297 13.44 -16.91 -43.60
C THR A 297 14.68 -16.02 -43.70
N GLY A 298 15.61 -16.16 -42.76
CA GLY A 298 16.88 -15.44 -42.79
C GLY A 298 17.71 -15.80 -44.03
N PHE A 299 17.77 -17.09 -44.41
CA PHE A 299 18.46 -17.52 -45.62
C PHE A 299 17.79 -17.00 -46.89
N ALA A 300 16.45 -17.00 -46.94
CA ALA A 300 15.70 -16.43 -48.07
C ALA A 300 15.99 -14.93 -48.24
N LEU A 301 15.93 -14.15 -47.16
CA LEU A 301 16.22 -12.71 -47.19
C LEU A 301 17.67 -12.41 -47.60
N TRP A 302 18.62 -13.23 -47.13
CA TRP A 302 20.02 -13.12 -47.52
C TRP A 302 20.23 -13.43 -49.02
N SER A 303 19.54 -14.44 -49.57
CA SER A 303 19.64 -14.79 -50.99
C SER A 303 18.98 -13.79 -51.95
N THR A 304 18.18 -12.85 -51.42
CA THR A 304 17.48 -11.84 -52.21
C THR A 304 18.19 -10.48 -52.29
N ASP A 305 19.42 -10.35 -51.79
CA ASP A 305 20.20 -9.09 -51.75
C ASP A 305 19.44 -7.89 -51.13
N VAL A 306 18.46 -8.16 -50.26
CA VAL A 306 17.67 -7.12 -49.56
C VAL A 306 18.53 -6.21 -48.68
N PHE A 307 19.74 -6.65 -48.33
CA PHE A 307 20.68 -5.89 -47.50
C PHE A 307 21.74 -5.12 -48.29
N ASP A 308 21.76 -5.26 -49.63
CA ASP A 308 22.69 -4.53 -50.51
C ASP A 308 22.11 -3.19 -51.00
N GLU A 309 21.01 -2.70 -50.41
CA GLU A 309 20.61 -1.32 -50.60
C GLU A 309 21.68 -0.39 -50.02
N GLU A 310 22.47 0.23 -50.90
CA GLU A 310 23.37 1.32 -50.54
C GLU A 310 22.57 2.36 -49.74
N PRO A 311 23.03 2.75 -48.54
CA PRO A 311 22.30 3.66 -47.69
C PRO A 311 22.09 4.98 -48.44
N THR A 312 20.84 5.24 -48.82
CA THR A 312 20.43 6.52 -49.40
C THR A 312 20.95 7.61 -48.47
N PRO A 313 21.79 8.55 -48.95
CA PRO A 313 22.38 9.56 -48.10
C PRO A 313 21.26 10.31 -47.39
N ALA A 314 21.28 10.27 -46.05
CA ALA A 314 20.25 10.91 -45.25
C ALA A 314 20.17 12.40 -45.62
N PRO A 315 18.96 12.95 -45.80
CA PRO A 315 18.81 14.38 -46.07
C PRO A 315 19.44 15.17 -44.93
N GLU A 316 20.44 16.00 -45.28
CA GLU A 316 21.16 16.86 -44.34
C GLU A 316 20.16 17.81 -43.65
N ARG A 317 19.77 17.49 -42.41
CA ARG A 317 18.94 18.38 -41.60
C ARG A 317 19.80 19.50 -41.05
N ARG A 318 19.88 20.62 -41.78
CA ARG A 318 20.46 21.86 -41.25
C ARG A 318 19.51 22.48 -40.22
N PHE A 319 19.97 22.58 -38.98
CA PHE A 319 19.29 23.30 -37.92
C PHE A 319 19.39 24.81 -38.19
N SER A 320 18.34 25.39 -38.79
CA SER A 320 18.14 26.83 -38.77
C SER A 320 17.69 27.21 -37.37
N GLY A 321 18.55 27.84 -36.59
CA GLY A 321 18.27 28.24 -35.22
C GLY A 321 16.99 29.09 -35.06
N PRO A 322 16.59 29.37 -33.80
CA PRO A 322 15.31 30.01 -33.49
C PRO A 322 15.16 31.35 -34.22
N GLN A 323 14.18 31.44 -35.10
CA GLN A 323 13.79 32.69 -35.74
C GLN A 323 13.17 33.59 -34.66
N ARG A 324 13.80 34.73 -34.38
CA ARG A 324 13.22 35.76 -33.52
C ARG A 324 11.94 36.27 -34.18
N ALA A 325 10.80 35.93 -33.60
CA ALA A 325 9.54 36.56 -33.95
C ALA A 325 9.63 38.05 -33.61
N ALA A 326 9.61 38.90 -34.64
CA ALA A 326 9.55 40.34 -34.46
C ALA A 326 8.18 40.71 -33.90
N LEU A 327 8.14 41.10 -32.62
CA LEU A 327 7.00 41.79 -32.04
C LEU A 327 6.86 43.15 -32.74
N ARG A 328 5.75 43.34 -33.46
CA ARG A 328 5.33 44.65 -33.95
C ARG A 328 4.59 45.35 -32.81
N PHE A 329 5.10 46.52 -32.43
CA PHE A 329 4.37 47.50 -31.61
C PHE A 329 3.46 48.34 -32.50
#